data_AF-A0A9P7AEL9-F1
#
_entry.id   AF-A0A9P7AEL9-F1
#
_cell.length_a   1.000
_cell.length_b   1.000
_cell.length_c   1.000
_cell.angle_alpha   90.00
_cell.angle_beta   90.00
_cell.angle_gamma   90.00
#
_symmetry.space_group_name_H-M   'P 1'
#
loop_
_entity.id
_entity.type
_entity.pdbx_description
1 polymer ?
#
loop_
_entity_poly.entity_id
_entity_poly.type
_entity_poly.pdbx_seq_one_letter_code
_entity_poly.pdbx_strand_id
1 'polypeptide(L)' 'VLHIPDLHNNLLSVLYLTQNCGFYVDISFSHMTFCRPKGSPLFYTSINSNNTAFLDGTTSPMTEFASPASTYPMDI' A
#
# COMPACT_ATOMS: atom_id res chain seq x y z
N VAL A 1 8.70 -2.12 4.03
CA VAL A 1 8.05 -2.86 2.92
C VAL A 1 6.58 -3.02 3.29
N LEU A 2 5.65 -2.57 2.45
CA LEU A 2 4.22 -2.78 2.68
C LEU A 2 3.87 -4.13 2.06
N HIS A 3 3.59 -5.14 2.89
CA HIS A 3 3.32 -6.49 2.43
C HIS A 3 1.91 -6.53 1.81
N ILE A 4 1.84 -6.75 0.50
CA ILE A 4 0.61 -6.77 -0.31
C ILE A 4 -0.44 -7.81 0.15
N PRO A 5 -0.09 -8.96 0.78
CA PRO A 5 -1.07 -9.92 1.30
C PRO A 5 -1.96 -9.38 2.44
N ASP A 6 -1.50 -8.37 3.20
CA ASP A 6 -2.26 -7.81 4.33
C ASP A 6 -3.39 -6.85 3.88
N LEU A 7 -3.47 -6.56 2.57
CA LEU A 7 -4.53 -5.76 1.95
C LEU A 7 -5.81 -6.54 1.64
N HIS A 8 -5.91 -7.79 2.10
CA HIS A 8 -7.06 -8.69 1.84
C HIS A 8 -8.41 -8.24 2.45
N ASN A 9 -8.50 -7.02 3.00
CA ASN A 9 -9.75 -6.28 3.15
C ASN A 9 -9.47 -4.78 2.89
N ASN A 10 -9.68 -4.36 1.65
CA ASN A 10 -9.19 -3.11 1.04
C ASN A 10 -9.71 -1.80 1.67
N LEU A 11 -10.62 -1.88 2.66
CA LEU A 11 -11.14 -0.74 3.41
C LEU A 11 -10.38 -0.52 4.73
N LEU A 12 -9.93 -1.60 5.39
CA LEU A 12 -9.15 -1.51 6.64
C LEU A 12 -7.73 -1.00 6.38
N SER A 13 -7.17 -1.33 5.22
CA SER A 13 -5.90 -0.79 4.75
C SER A 13 -5.95 0.73 4.56
N VAL A 14 -7.03 1.28 4.00
CA VAL A 14 -7.19 2.73 3.79
C VAL A 14 -7.26 3.49 5.11
N LEU A 15 -8.01 2.97 6.09
CA LEU A 15 -8.07 3.54 7.43
C LEU A 15 -6.70 3.51 8.11
N TYR A 16 -5.98 2.40 8.03
CA TYR A 16 -4.64 2.30 8.59
C TYR A 16 -3.65 3.26 7.92
N LEU A 17 -3.69 3.37 6.58
CA LEU A 17 -2.79 4.24 5.82
C LEU A 17 -3.01 5.72 6.16
N THR A 18 -4.27 6.12 6.32
CA THR A 18 -4.63 7.50 6.67
C THR A 18 -4.32 7.83 8.13
N GLN A 19 -4.60 6.93 9.07
CA GLN A 19 -4.40 7.17 10.50
C GLN A 19 -2.94 7.03 10.95
N ASN A 20 -2.25 5.99 10.48
CA ASN A 20 -0.96 5.57 11.04
C ASN A 20 0.21 5.81 10.10
N CYS A 21 -0.04 5.86 8.78
CA CYS A 21 1.03 6.02 7.81
C CYS A 21 1.11 7.44 7.24
N GLY A 22 0.20 8.36 7.58
CA GLY A 22 0.25 9.76 7.12
C GLY A 22 -0.02 9.92 5.62
N PHE A 23 -0.83 9.03 5.05
CA PHE A 23 -1.40 9.21 3.72
C PHE A 23 -2.67 10.05 3.78
N TYR A 24 -2.94 10.75 2.69
CA TYR A 24 -4.24 11.33 2.38
C TYR A 24 -4.83 10.56 1.22
N VAL A 25 -6.14 10.36 1.26
CA VAL A 25 -6.85 9.62 0.23
C VAL A 25 -7.94 10.53 -0.32
N ASP A 26 -7.88 10.79 -1.61
CA ASP A 26 -8.89 11.55 -2.34
C ASP A 26 -9.72 10.56 -3.17
N ILE A 27 -11.04 10.55 -2.93
CA ILE A 27 -11.99 9.66 -3.61
C ILE A 27 -12.93 10.53 -4.45
N SER A 28 -12.87 10.34 -5.75
CA SER A 28 -13.74 10.97 -6.74
C SER A 28 -14.73 9.95 -7.32
N PHE A 29 -15.61 10.38 -8.21
CA PHE A 29 -16.59 9.50 -8.85
C PHE A 29 -15.94 8.33 -9.62
N SER A 30 -14.83 8.58 -10.29
CA SER A 30 -14.20 7.61 -11.20
C SER A 30 -12.84 7.11 -10.76
N HIS A 31 -12.23 7.72 -9.74
CA HIS A 31 -10.88 7.37 -9.31
C HIS A 31 -10.66 7.62 -7.82
N MET A 32 -9.72 6.89 -7.24
CA MET A 32 -9.23 7.09 -5.89
C MET A 32 -7.71 7.21 -5.91
N THR A 33 -7.17 8.20 -5.20
CA THR A 33 -5.75 8.52 -5.20
C THR A 33 -5.18 8.54 -3.78
N PHE A 34 -3.93 8.10 -3.63
CA PHE A 34 -3.23 8.06 -2.36
C PHE A 34 -2.02 8.98 -2.42
N CYS A 35 -1.99 9.98 -1.55
CA CYS A 35 -1.04 11.08 -1.56
C CYS A 35 -0.34 11.19 -0.20
N ARG A 36 0.82 11.85 -0.20
CA ARG A 36 1.47 12.38 1.01
C ARG A 36 1.22 13.90 1.06
N PRO A 37 1.32 14.55 2.24
CA PRO A 37 1.02 15.98 2.38
C PRO A 37 1.84 16.89 1.45
N LYS A 38 3.02 16.44 1.01
CA LYS A 38 3.85 17.12 0.01
C LYS A 38 4.32 16.09 -1.01
N GLY A 39 3.74 16.08 -2.20
CA GLY A 39 4.15 15.19 -3.28
C GLY A 39 3.07 14.96 -4.33
N SER A 40 3.46 14.30 -5.41
CA SER A 40 2.54 13.74 -6.39
C SER A 40 1.80 12.52 -5.78
N PRO A 41 0.66 12.13 -6.36
CA PRO A 41 0.02 10.86 -6.02
C PRO A 41 1.01 9.70 -6.12
N LEU A 42 1.01 8.84 -5.10
CA LEU A 42 1.86 7.65 -5.04
C LEU A 42 1.15 6.43 -5.62
N PHE A 43 -0.16 6.36 -5.43
CA PHE A 43 -1.01 5.33 -6.00
C PHE A 43 -2.25 5.96 -6.62
N TYR A 44 -2.65 5.42 -7.76
CA TYR A 44 -3.84 5.81 -8.50
C TYR A 44 -4.69 4.57 -8.71
N THR A 45 -6.00 4.70 -8.55
CA THR A 45 -6.94 3.59 -8.73
C THR A 45 -8.15 4.05 -9.52
N SER A 46 -8.60 3.26 -10.48
CA SER A 46 -9.82 3.50 -11.25
C SER A 46 -11.01 2.81 -10.59
N ILE A 47 -12.11 3.55 -10.45
CA ILE A 47 -13.36 3.09 -9.86
C ILE A 47 -14.33 2.75 -10.99
N ASN A 48 -14.83 1.52 -10.99
CA ASN A 48 -15.87 1.10 -11.93
C ASN A 48 -17.29 1.36 -11.39
N SER A 49 -18.30 1.10 -12.22
CA SER A 49 -19.72 1.26 -11.85
C SER A 49 -20.19 0.37 -10.68
N ASN A 50 -19.38 -0.62 -10.29
CA ASN A 50 -19.67 -1.53 -9.18
C ASN A 50 -18.98 -1.08 -7.88
N ASN A 51 -18.54 0.19 -7.80
CA ASN A 51 -17.81 0.75 -6.67
C ASN A 51 -16.54 -0.04 -6.31
N THR A 52 -15.93 -0.68 -7.31
CA THR A 52 -14.67 -1.41 -7.13
C THR A 52 -13.53 -0.57 -7.67
N ALA A 53 -12.54 -0.31 -6.83
CA ALA A 53 -11.31 0.39 -7.19
C ALA A 53 -10.21 -0.62 -7.55
N PHE A 54 -9.58 -0.45 -8.71
CA PHE A 54 -8.43 -1.25 -9.16
C PHE A 54 -7.18 -0.38 -9.16
N LEU A 55 -6.05 -0.89 -8.66
CA LEU A 55 -4.78 -0.18 -8.70
C LEU A 55 -4.31 -0.05 -10.14
N ASP A 56 -4.19 1.20 -10.58
CA ASP A 56 -3.70 1.53 -11.90
C ASP A 56 -2.17 1.63 -11.83
N GLY A 57 -1.50 0.70 -12.50
CA GLY A 57 -0.05 0.67 -12.57
C GLY A 57 0.53 -0.74 -12.46
N THR A 58 1.84 -0.79 -12.38
CA THR A 58 2.59 -2.03 -12.18
C THR A 58 3.41 -1.89 -10.92
N THR A 59 3.43 -2.92 -10.07
CA THR A 59 4.34 -2.97 -8.93
C THR A 59 5.73 -3.23 -9.47
N SER A 60 6.65 -2.27 -9.32
CA SER A 60 8.07 -2.57 -9.54
C SER A 60 8.49 -3.64 -8.54
N PRO A 61 9.03 -4.79 -8.99
CA PRO A 61 9.56 -5.77 -8.06
C PRO A 61 10.66 -5.10 -7.23
N MET A 62 10.47 -5.10 -5.91
CA MET A 62 11.53 -4.69 -5.00
C MET A 62 12.57 -5.79 -5.02
N THR A 63 13.82 -5.47 -5.40
CA THR A 63 14.93 -6.42 -5.27
C THR A 63 15.08 -6.73 -3.78
N GLU A 64 14.56 -7.88 -3.35
CA GLU A 64 14.80 -8.39 -2.00
C GLU A 64 16.28 -8.75 -1.89
N PHE A 65 17.01 -7.99 -1.09
CA PHE A 65 18.30 -8.44 -0.60
C PHE A 65 18.04 -9.29 0.63
N ALA A 66 18.22 -10.61 0.49
CA ALA A 66 18.31 -11.49 1.65
C ALA A 66 19.63 -11.16 2.38
N SER A 67 19.57 -10.24 3.33
CA SER A 67 20.66 -10.09 4.28
C SER A 67 20.75 -11.39 5.08
N PRO A 68 21.93 -12.05 5.15
CA PRO A 68 22.09 -13.20 6.03
C PRO A 68 21.88 -12.71 7.47
N ALA A 69 20.73 -13.02 8.05
CA ALA A 69 20.47 -12.83 9.46
C ALA A 69 21.32 -13.87 10.21
N SER A 70 22.46 -13.44 10.75
CA SER A 70 23.22 -14.24 11.71
C SER A 70 22.40 -14.30 13.00
N THR A 71 21.66 -15.38 13.18
CA THR A 71 21.06 -15.71 14.47
C THR A 71 22.11 -16.51 15.24
N TYR A 72 22.52 -15.98 16.39
CA TYR A 72 23.33 -16.77 17.31
C TYR A 72 22.47 -17.94 17.81
N PRO A 73 22.99 -19.18 17.83
CA PRO A 73 22.29 -20.26 18.49
C PRO A 73 22.12 -19.89 19.97
N MET A 74 20.88 -20.00 20.45
CA MET A 74 20.60 -19.98 21.87
C MET A 74 21.06 -21.33 22.42
N ASP A 75 22.29 -21.38 22.93
CA ASP A 75 22.75 -22.51 23.73
C ASP A 75 21.89 -22.56 25.01
N ILE A 76 21.09 -23.61 25.13
CA ILE A 76 20.44 -24.08 26.36
C ILE A 76 21.20 -25.30 26.86
#